data_AF-A0AAW2XNV2-F1
#
_entry.id   AF-A0AAW2XNV2-F1
#
_cell.length_a   1.000
_cell.length_b   1.000
_cell.length_c   1.000
_cell.angle_alpha   90.00
_cell.angle_beta   90.00
_cell.angle_gamma   90.00
#
_symmetry.space_group_name_H-M   'P 1'
#
loop_
_entity.id
_entity.type
_entity.pdbx_description
1 polymer ?
#
loop_
_entity_poly.entity_id
_entity_poly.type
_entity_poly.pdbx_seq_one_letter_code
_entity_poly.pdbx_strand_id
1 'polypeptide(L)'
;MRDSARDESFATRAALMWTVNDLPAYGMASGWSSAGVMGSPVCMKETRAFYLQNGRKACYFDCHIHFVTSDHPYRRNKKAFTKNQVEERLHAQD
;
A
#
# COMPACT_ATOMS: atom_id res chain seq x y z
N MET A 1 12.22 34.02 -0.54
CA MET A 1 12.93 33.29 0.53
C MET A 1 14.11 34.14 0.98
N ARG A 2 14.48 34.12 2.28
CA ARG A 2 15.63 34.89 2.79
C ARG A 2 16.82 33.95 2.99
N ASP A 3 17.97 34.32 2.46
CA ASP A 3 19.24 33.63 2.69
C ASP A 3 19.82 34.10 4.03
N SER A 4 19.88 33.23 5.03
CA SER A 4 20.40 33.57 6.36
C SER A 4 21.93 33.72 6.41
N ALA A 5 22.65 33.14 5.44
CA ALA A 5 24.11 33.26 5.39
C ALA A 5 24.55 34.61 4.77
N ARG A 6 23.71 35.18 3.91
CA ARG A 6 24.00 36.44 3.19
C ARG A 6 23.11 37.62 3.63
N ASP A 7 22.12 37.38 4.48
CA ASP A 7 21.08 38.33 4.90
C ASP A 7 20.37 39.06 3.75
N GLU A 8 20.11 38.32 2.67
CA GLU A 8 19.48 38.85 1.46
C GLU A 8 18.18 38.13 1.13
N SER A 9 17.26 38.84 0.48
CA SER A 9 15.99 38.26 0.02
C SER A 9 16.04 37.97 -1.48
N PHE A 10 15.70 36.74 -1.87
CA PHE A 10 15.65 36.32 -3.26
C PHE A 10 14.30 35.71 -3.63
N ALA A 11 13.92 35.88 -4.90
CA ALA A 11 12.67 35.35 -5.45
C ALA A 11 12.83 33.87 -5.80
N THR A 12 12.11 33.01 -5.07
CA THR A 12 12.07 31.57 -5.29
C THR A 12 10.80 31.17 -6.01
N ARG A 13 10.93 30.36 -7.06
CA ARG A 13 9.80 29.65 -7.68
C ARG A 13 9.94 28.18 -7.32
N ALA A 14 8.92 27.61 -6.69
CA ALA A 14 8.85 26.19 -6.37
C ALA A 14 7.67 25.57 -7.10
N ALA A 15 7.84 24.35 -7.58
CA ALA A 15 6.78 23.52 -8.16
C ALA A 15 6.73 22.20 -7.39
N LEU A 16 5.52 21.70 -7.16
CA LEU A 16 5.29 20.39 -6.53
C LEU A 16 5.39 19.30 -7.60
N MET A 17 6.32 18.37 -7.48
CA MET A 17 6.45 17.24 -8.42
C MET A 17 5.60 16.04 -7.97
N TRP A 18 5.82 15.53 -6.75
CA TRP A 18 5.04 14.43 -6.17
C TRP A 18 5.01 14.54 -4.64
N THR A 19 3.97 13.99 -4.03
CA THR A 19 3.85 13.86 -2.58
C THR A 19 4.12 12.41 -2.19
N VAL A 20 4.97 12.19 -1.19
CA VAL A 20 5.14 10.88 -0.54
C VAL A 20 4.17 10.85 0.63
N ASN A 21 3.07 10.14 0.47
CA ASN A 21 2.01 10.06 1.48
C ASN A 21 2.03 8.67 2.13
N ASP A 22 1.79 8.61 3.42
CA ASP A 22 1.40 7.35 4.06
C ASP A 22 -0.05 6.98 3.68
N LEU A 23 -0.49 5.77 4.04
CA LEU A 23 -1.85 5.31 3.69
C LEU A 23 -2.96 6.26 4.17
N PRO A 24 -2.93 6.76 5.44
CA PRO A 24 -3.92 7.73 5.91
C PRO A 24 -3.91 9.06 5.13
N ALA A 25 -2.74 9.66 4.89
CA ALA A 25 -2.64 10.92 4.13
C ALA A 25 -3.06 10.71 2.66
N TYR A 26 -2.74 9.57 2.08
CA TYR A 26 -3.19 9.20 0.74
C TYR A 26 -4.71 9.18 0.66
N GLY A 27 -5.39 8.53 1.62
CA GLY A 27 -6.85 8.48 1.66
C GLY A 27 -7.50 9.87 1.69
N MET A 28 -6.92 10.80 2.45
CA MET A 28 -7.39 12.19 2.49
C MET A 28 -7.12 12.93 1.18
N ALA A 29 -5.93 12.77 0.59
CA ALA A 29 -5.53 13.49 -0.62
C ALA A 29 -6.25 12.97 -1.89
N SER A 30 -6.50 11.66 -1.98
CA SER A 30 -7.08 11.02 -3.16
C SER A 30 -8.58 10.75 -3.05
N GLY A 31 -9.18 10.99 -1.87
CA GLY A 31 -10.55 10.56 -1.57
C GLY A 31 -10.71 9.04 -1.46
N TRP A 32 -9.62 8.29 -1.29
CA TRP A 32 -9.66 6.84 -1.16
C TRP A 32 -10.08 6.43 0.25
N SER A 33 -11.08 5.56 0.37
CA SER A 33 -11.42 4.97 1.65
C SER A 33 -10.32 4.00 2.08
N SER A 34 -9.49 4.40 3.05
CA SER A 34 -8.52 3.49 3.67
C SER A 34 -9.15 2.50 4.66
N ALA A 35 -10.45 2.66 4.95
CA ALA A 35 -11.21 1.79 5.83
C ALA A 35 -11.78 0.56 5.11
N GLY A 36 -11.88 -0.55 5.85
CA GLY A 36 -12.46 -1.80 5.36
C GLY A 36 -11.48 -2.66 4.56
N VAL A 37 -12.00 -3.63 3.81
CA VAL A 37 -11.24 -4.65 3.06
C VAL A 37 -10.65 -4.12 1.73
N MET A 38 -11.27 -3.10 1.14
CA MET A 38 -10.81 -2.43 -0.09
C MET A 38 -9.91 -1.21 0.19
N GLY A 39 -9.38 -1.10 1.40
CA GLY A 39 -8.58 0.05 1.85
C GLY A 39 -7.18 0.12 1.27
N SER A 40 -6.63 -0.98 0.74
CA SER A 40 -5.32 -0.97 0.08
C SER A 40 -5.45 -0.49 -1.37
N PRO A 41 -4.80 0.64 -1.74
CA PRO A 41 -4.78 1.11 -3.13
C PRO A 41 -3.93 0.21 -4.05
N VAL A 42 -3.09 -0.67 -3.48
CA VAL A 42 -2.25 -1.59 -4.25
C VAL A 42 -3.03 -2.86 -4.61
N CYS A 43 -3.81 -3.39 -3.66
CA CYS A 43 -4.59 -4.61 -3.86
C CYS A 43 -5.94 -4.37 -4.52
N MET A 44 -6.50 -3.16 -4.34
CA MET A 44 -7.79 -2.75 -4.89
C MET A 44 -8.87 -3.86 -4.76
N LYS A 45 -9.41 -4.32 -5.90
CA LYS A 45 -10.45 -5.36 -5.98
C LYS A 45 -9.89 -6.79 -5.92
N GLU A 46 -8.61 -6.98 -6.20
CA GLU A 46 -7.92 -8.29 -6.22
C GLU A 46 -7.46 -8.74 -4.82
N THR A 47 -7.72 -7.90 -3.81
CA THR A 47 -7.33 -8.13 -2.42
C THR A 47 -7.94 -9.41 -1.85
N ARG A 48 -7.11 -10.20 -1.15
CA ARG A 48 -7.55 -11.30 -0.26
C ARG A 48 -7.81 -10.84 1.16
N ALA A 49 -7.93 -9.52 1.39
CA ALA A 49 -8.17 -9.00 2.71
C ALA A 49 -9.53 -9.49 3.25
N PHE A 50 -9.60 -9.71 4.55
CA PHE A 50 -10.75 -10.28 5.22
C PHE A 50 -10.99 -9.59 6.55
N TYR A 51 -12.22 -9.70 7.08
CA TYR A 51 -12.51 -9.23 8.43
C TYR A 51 -12.14 -10.29 9.46
N LEU A 52 -11.41 -9.91 10.50
CA LEU A 52 -11.18 -10.76 11.66
C LEU A 52 -12.53 -11.04 12.33
N GLN A 53 -12.86 -12.31 12.54
CA GLN A 53 -14.17 -12.72 13.08
C GLN A 53 -14.50 -12.04 14.42
N ASN A 54 -13.52 -12.01 15.33
CA ASN A 54 -13.74 -11.50 16.69
C ASN A 54 -13.55 -9.97 16.77
N GLY A 55 -12.65 -9.40 15.97
CA GLY A 55 -12.32 -7.97 16.01
C GLY A 55 -13.11 -7.10 15.04
N ARG A 56 -13.74 -7.71 14.02
CA ARG A 56 -14.41 -7.04 12.88
C ARG A 56 -13.56 -5.98 12.19
N LYS A 57 -12.24 -6.07 12.35
CA LYS A 57 -11.26 -5.22 11.68
C LYS A 57 -10.80 -5.88 10.40
N ALA A 58 -10.60 -5.08 9.35
CA ALA A 58 -10.01 -5.56 8.11
C ALA A 58 -8.55 -5.98 8.37
N CYS A 59 -8.17 -7.12 7.80
CA CYS A 59 -6.85 -7.71 7.88
C CYS A 59 -6.32 -7.91 6.45
N TYR A 60 -5.09 -7.46 6.22
CA TYR A 60 -4.38 -7.57 4.95
C TYR A 60 -3.24 -8.60 5.00
N PHE A 61 -3.27 -9.47 6.01
CA PHE A 61 -2.30 -10.55 6.15
C PHE A 61 -2.26 -11.37 4.86
N ASP A 62 -1.05 -11.68 4.39
CA ASP A 62 -0.73 -12.43 3.16
C ASP A 62 -1.19 -11.83 1.82
N CYS A 63 -1.88 -10.70 1.80
CA CYS A 63 -2.31 -10.08 0.54
C CYS A 63 -1.11 -9.67 -0.33
N HIS A 64 0.04 -9.38 0.29
CA HIS A 64 1.26 -8.99 -0.39
C HIS A 64 1.92 -10.14 -1.19
N ILE A 65 1.65 -11.41 -0.85
CA ILE A 65 2.18 -12.58 -1.56
C ILE A 65 1.63 -12.63 -2.99
N HIS A 66 0.47 -12.03 -3.23
CA HIS A 66 -0.09 -11.94 -4.56
C HIS A 66 0.87 -11.22 -5.54
N PHE A 67 1.59 -10.19 -5.07
CA PHE A 67 2.48 -9.34 -5.90
C PHE A 67 3.88 -9.92 -6.15
N VAL A 68 4.26 -11.02 -5.53
CA VAL A 68 5.55 -11.66 -5.84
C VAL A 68 5.44 -12.51 -7.11
N THR A 69 6.55 -12.74 -7.81
CA THR A 69 6.57 -13.55 -9.04
C THR A 69 6.04 -14.97 -8.82
N SER A 70 5.54 -15.61 -9.87
CA SER A 70 4.87 -16.92 -9.80
C SER A 70 5.77 -18.06 -9.29
N ASP A 71 7.07 -17.92 -9.50
CA ASP A 71 8.12 -18.84 -9.06
C ASP A 71 8.63 -18.56 -7.63
N HIS A 72 8.17 -17.48 -7.00
CA HIS A 72 8.67 -17.08 -5.69
C HIS A 72 8.32 -18.13 -4.61
N PRO A 73 9.29 -18.58 -3.78
CA PRO A 73 9.08 -19.69 -2.83
C PRO A 73 7.99 -19.39 -1.79
N TYR A 74 7.73 -18.12 -1.50
CA TYR A 74 6.68 -17.70 -0.56
C TYR A 74 5.28 -18.09 -1.01
N ARG A 75 5.02 -18.19 -2.31
CA ARG A 75 3.71 -18.63 -2.83
C ARG A 75 3.33 -20.04 -2.40
N ARG A 76 4.33 -20.88 -2.08
CA ARG A 76 4.14 -22.29 -1.66
C ARG A 76 4.40 -22.50 -0.16
N ASN A 77 4.67 -21.45 0.60
CA ASN A 77 5.03 -21.58 2.01
C ASN A 77 3.79 -21.69 2.90
N LYS A 78 3.41 -22.94 3.22
CA LYS A 78 2.24 -23.28 4.03
C LYS A 78 2.41 -23.06 5.55
N LYS A 79 3.60 -22.64 6.00
CA LYS A 79 3.96 -22.53 7.42
C LYS A 79 4.11 -21.08 7.90
N ALA A 80 4.76 -20.22 7.11
CA ALA A 80 5.03 -18.83 7.49
C ALA A 80 3.81 -17.91 7.27
N PHE A 81 2.90 -18.32 6.41
CA PHE A 81 1.69 -17.59 6.03
C PHE A 81 0.45 -18.36 6.49
N THR A 82 -0.71 -17.99 5.95
CA THR A 82 -2.01 -18.60 6.28
C THR A 82 -1.89 -20.12 6.14
N LYS A 83 -2.17 -20.79 7.25
CA LYS A 83 -1.90 -22.22 7.42
C LYS A 83 -2.51 -23.03 6.27
N ASN A 84 -1.69 -23.86 5.64
CA ASN A 84 -2.07 -24.74 4.55
C ASN A 84 -2.60 -24.04 3.28
N GLN A 85 -2.38 -22.73 3.13
CA GLN A 85 -2.73 -21.99 1.92
C GLN A 85 -1.52 -21.85 0.99
N VAL A 86 -1.80 -21.75 -0.31
CA VAL A 86 -0.82 -21.45 -1.37
C VAL A 86 -1.40 -20.38 -2.30
N GLU A 87 -0.55 -19.51 -2.83
CA GLU A 87 -0.94 -18.42 -3.73
C GLU A 87 -0.63 -18.79 -5.19
N GLU A 88 -1.64 -19.30 -5.89
CA GLU A 88 -1.52 -19.75 -7.29
C GLU A 88 -1.97 -18.70 -8.30
N ARG A 89 -2.70 -17.66 -7.87
CA ARG A 89 -3.19 -16.60 -8.77
C ARG A 89 -2.02 -15.79 -9.31
N LEU A 90 -1.92 -15.72 -10.63
CA LEU A 90 -1.02 -14.80 -11.31
C LEU A 90 -1.62 -13.39 -11.22
N HIS A 91 -0.79 -12.38 -11.00
CA HIS A 91 -1.22 -11.02 -11.28
C HIS A 91 -1.48 -10.92 -12.78
N ALA A 92 -2.67 -10.45 -13.17
CA ALA A 92 -2.85 -9.88 -14.49
C ALA A 92 -1.97 -8.63 -14.55
N GLN A 93 -0.94 -8.67 -15.39
CA GLN A 93 -0.21 -7.48 -15.81
C GLN A 93 -1.06 -6.83 -16.91
N ASP A 94 -1.96 -5.93 -16.52
CA ASP A 94 -2.60 -4.99 -17.45
C ASP A 94 -1.77 -3.71 -17.53
#